data_AF-A0A4Q6C4R6-F1
#
_entry.id   AF-A0A4Q6C4R6-F1
#
_cell.length_a   1.000
_cell.length_b   1.000
_cell.length_c   1.000
_cell.angle_alpha   90.00
_cell.angle_beta   90.00
_cell.angle_gamma   90.00
#
_symmetry.space_group_name_H-M   'P 1'
#
loop_
_entity.id
_entity.type
_entity.pdbx_description
1 polymer ?
#
loop_
_entity_poly.entity_id
_entity_poly.type
_entity_poly.pdbx_seq_one_letter_code
_entity_poly.pdbx_strand_id
1 'polypeptide(L)'
;MKSAAKPAQAVPAKPKKSSSTKKSRNRLDPLYVIFERHLFNFADPDSDRAQFIATVVDDYLNFLKKQNIIVPRPMEHLIVEELATQVNTMLVKKIYGCLTVSEYQGKNVGLSKPRRAQPLKPRARKAPPTPAE
;
A
#
# COMPACT_ATOMS: atom_id res chain seq x y z
N MET A 1 10.48 10.14 -74.77
CA MET A 1 11.12 10.62 -73.51
C MET A 1 10.02 11.13 -72.59
N LYS A 2 10.18 10.96 -71.26
CA LYS A 2 9.20 11.11 -70.14
C LYS A 2 8.54 9.78 -69.80
N SER A 3 9.23 8.88 -69.09
CA SER A 3 9.57 8.87 -67.64
C SER A 3 8.37 8.69 -66.73
N ALA A 4 8.53 7.66 -65.88
CA ALA A 4 7.55 7.00 -65.05
C ALA A 4 7.32 7.66 -63.67
N ALA A 5 6.33 7.07 -62.99
CA ALA A 5 6.24 6.86 -61.53
C ALA A 5 5.76 8.04 -60.67
N LYS A 6 4.67 7.84 -59.89
CA LYS A 6 4.71 7.19 -58.55
C LYS A 6 3.34 7.34 -57.84
N PRO A 7 2.66 6.24 -57.44
CA PRO A 7 1.71 6.27 -56.33
C PRO A 7 2.38 5.68 -55.07
N ALA A 8 2.38 6.42 -53.96
CA ALA A 8 2.84 5.94 -52.66
C ALA A 8 1.70 6.14 -51.64
N GLN A 9 0.97 5.07 -51.34
CA GLN A 9 1.06 4.30 -50.10
C GLN A 9 0.30 4.95 -48.92
N ALA A 10 -0.96 4.50 -48.78
CA ALA A 10 -1.71 4.60 -47.54
C ALA A 10 -1.10 3.65 -46.49
N VAL A 11 -0.78 4.21 -45.32
CA VAL A 11 -0.23 3.49 -44.17
C VAL A 11 -1.33 2.68 -43.47
N PRO A 12 -1.13 1.38 -43.17
CA PRO A 12 -2.10 0.58 -42.43
C PRO A 12 -2.03 0.90 -40.92
N ALA A 13 -3.17 1.26 -40.35
CA ALA A 13 -3.37 1.42 -38.92
C ALA A 13 -3.14 0.08 -38.19
N LYS A 14 -2.24 0.09 -37.20
CA LYS A 14 -1.94 -1.07 -36.35
C LYS A 14 -3.14 -1.39 -35.43
N PRO A 15 -3.51 -2.67 -35.24
CA PRO A 15 -4.55 -3.05 -34.29
C PRO A 15 -4.07 -2.96 -32.84
N LYS A 16 -4.82 -2.22 -32.02
CA LYS A 16 -4.69 -2.20 -30.56
C LYS A 16 -5.09 -3.57 -30.00
N LYS A 17 -4.12 -4.40 -29.62
CA LYS A 17 -4.36 -5.61 -28.82
C LYS A 17 -4.58 -5.20 -27.36
N SER A 18 -5.85 -5.07 -26.95
CA SER A 18 -6.23 -5.08 -25.55
C SER A 18 -6.05 -6.48 -24.98
N SER A 19 -4.93 -6.74 -24.30
CA SER A 19 -4.72 -7.96 -23.54
C SER A 19 -5.61 -7.95 -22.29
N SER A 20 -6.86 -8.38 -22.44
CA SER A 20 -7.73 -8.70 -21.31
C SER A 20 -7.21 -9.96 -20.62
N THR A 21 -6.41 -9.81 -19.57
CA THR A 21 -5.99 -10.92 -18.72
C THR A 21 -7.20 -11.52 -18.01
N LYS A 22 -7.59 -12.71 -18.46
CA LYS A 22 -8.61 -13.58 -17.86
C LYS A 22 -8.24 -13.83 -16.39
N LYS A 23 -9.00 -13.27 -15.46
CA LYS A 23 -8.86 -13.47 -14.01
C LYS A 23 -9.22 -14.93 -13.67
N SER A 24 -8.23 -15.81 -13.62
CA SER A 24 -8.40 -17.19 -13.16
C SER A 24 -8.72 -17.21 -11.67
N ARG A 25 -9.78 -17.94 -11.35
CA ARG A 25 -10.42 -18.04 -10.03
C ARG A 25 -9.47 -18.62 -8.98
N ASN A 26 -9.45 -17.98 -7.80
CA ASN A 26 -9.14 -18.52 -6.47
C ASN A 26 -7.78 -19.21 -6.19
N ARG A 27 -6.80 -19.14 -7.08
CA ARG A 27 -5.41 -19.53 -6.72
C ARG A 27 -4.77 -18.32 -6.03
N LEU A 28 -4.62 -18.38 -4.70
CA LEU A 28 -3.85 -17.39 -3.95
C LEU A 28 -2.45 -17.29 -4.54
N ASP A 29 -1.91 -16.07 -4.61
CA ASP A 29 -0.57 -15.83 -5.11
C ASP A 29 0.44 -16.63 -4.26
N PRO A 30 1.31 -17.48 -4.85
CA PRO A 30 2.31 -18.22 -4.10
C PRO A 30 3.20 -17.33 -3.23
N LEU A 31 3.48 -16.08 -3.65
CA LEU A 31 4.23 -15.13 -2.83
C LEU A 31 3.48 -14.80 -1.53
N TYR A 32 2.16 -14.62 -1.63
CA TYR A 32 1.29 -14.34 -0.48
C TYR A 32 1.24 -15.51 0.51
N VAL A 33 1.19 -16.73 0.01
CA VAL A 33 1.17 -17.94 0.85
C VAL A 33 2.49 -18.09 1.63
N ILE A 34 3.63 -17.87 0.97
CA ILE A 34 4.96 -17.90 1.61
C ILE A 34 5.07 -16.79 2.65
N PHE A 35 4.63 -15.59 2.30
CA PHE A 35 4.61 -14.44 3.22
C PHE A 35 3.82 -14.73 4.50
N GLU A 36 2.59 -15.26 4.42
CA GLU A 36 1.77 -15.52 5.61
C GLU A 36 2.38 -16.59 6.52
N ARG A 37 3.02 -17.62 5.93
CA ARG A 37 3.72 -18.64 6.71
C ARG A 37 4.84 -18.02 7.55
N HIS A 38 5.64 -17.13 6.97
CA HIS A 38 6.71 -16.44 7.70
C HIS A 38 6.15 -15.45 8.72
N LEU A 39 5.03 -14.78 8.40
CA LEU A 39 4.38 -13.83 9.30
C LEU A 39 3.93 -14.48 10.61
N PHE A 40 3.51 -15.75 10.57
CA PHE A 40 3.07 -16.48 11.77
C PHE A 40 4.20 -16.73 12.78
N ASN A 41 5.46 -16.78 12.30
CA ASN A 41 6.65 -16.96 13.13
C ASN A 41 7.35 -15.63 13.46
N PHE A 42 6.77 -14.51 13.04
CA PHE A 42 7.40 -13.20 13.17
C PHE A 42 7.09 -12.59 14.54
N ALA A 43 8.09 -12.63 15.44
CA ALA A 43 7.93 -12.23 16.84
C ALA A 43 8.03 -10.72 17.05
N ASP A 44 8.96 -10.03 16.36
CA ASP A 44 9.18 -8.59 16.52
C ASP A 44 9.38 -7.88 15.16
N PRO A 45 8.46 -6.97 14.77
CA PRO A 45 8.45 -6.43 13.42
C PRO A 45 9.53 -5.42 13.06
N ASP A 46 10.06 -4.70 14.04
CA ASP A 46 11.02 -3.62 13.77
C ASP A 46 12.47 -4.13 13.74
N SER A 47 12.79 -5.13 14.57
CA SER A 47 14.14 -5.70 14.67
C SER A 47 14.49 -6.59 13.48
N ASP A 48 13.53 -7.39 13.00
CA ASP A 48 13.79 -8.47 12.05
C ASP A 48 13.29 -8.19 10.62
N ARG A 49 12.84 -6.97 10.31
CA ARG A 49 12.20 -6.64 9.03
C ARG A 49 13.03 -6.98 7.80
N ALA A 50 14.31 -6.58 7.78
CA ALA A 50 15.19 -6.82 6.64
C ALA A 50 15.44 -8.33 6.43
N GLN A 51 15.62 -9.06 7.53
CA GLN A 51 15.86 -10.50 7.52
C GLN A 51 14.60 -11.28 7.11
N PHE A 52 13.43 -10.85 7.59
CA PHE A 52 12.14 -11.38 7.16
C PHE A 52 11.95 -11.25 5.65
N ILE A 53 12.16 -10.04 5.10
CA ILE A 53 12.02 -9.79 3.66
C ILE A 53 12.97 -10.69 2.87
N ALA A 54 14.25 -10.75 3.26
CA ALA A 54 15.23 -11.59 2.59
C ALA A 54 14.83 -13.08 2.60
N THR A 55 14.32 -13.57 3.72
CA THR A 55 13.90 -14.98 3.88
C THR A 55 12.69 -15.31 3.00
N VAL A 56 11.69 -14.42 2.95
CA VAL A 56 10.50 -14.60 2.09
C VAL A 56 10.88 -14.58 0.61
N VAL A 57 11.77 -13.67 0.20
CA VAL A 57 12.24 -13.57 -1.18
C VAL A 57 13.03 -14.80 -1.59
N ASP A 58 13.94 -15.29 -0.75
CA ASP A 58 14.71 -16.51 -1.05
C ASP A 58 13.81 -17.74 -1.17
N ASP A 59 12.85 -17.92 -0.27
CA ASP A 59 11.87 -19.01 -0.35
C ASP A 59 11.02 -18.94 -1.63
N TYR A 60 10.67 -17.74 -2.08
CA TYR A 60 9.95 -17.54 -3.34
C TYR A 60 10.81 -17.89 -4.56
N LEU A 61 12.08 -17.47 -4.58
CA LEU A 61 13.01 -17.86 -5.65
C LEU A 61 13.25 -19.37 -5.65
N ASN A 62 13.35 -20.00 -4.49
CA ASN A 62 13.45 -21.45 -4.35
C ASN A 62 12.18 -22.16 -4.83
N PHE A 63 11.00 -21.56 -4.61
CA PHE A 63 9.75 -22.04 -5.18
C PHE A 63 9.76 -21.96 -6.72
N LEU A 64 10.21 -20.86 -7.31
CA LEU A 64 10.33 -20.72 -8.78
C LEU A 64 11.28 -21.77 -9.38
N LYS A 65 12.42 -22.01 -8.74
CA LYS A 65 13.38 -23.07 -9.13
C LYS A 65 12.71 -24.45 -9.12
N LYS A 66 11.93 -24.77 -8.09
CA LYS A 66 11.16 -26.03 -7.99
C LYS A 66 10.09 -26.18 -9.09
N GLN A 67 9.55 -25.07 -9.59
CA GLN A 67 8.61 -25.04 -10.71
C GLN A 67 9.31 -25.06 -12.08
N ASN A 68 10.64 -25.27 -12.13
CA ASN A 68 11.46 -25.21 -13.34
C ASN A 68 11.44 -23.84 -14.05
N ILE A 69 11.16 -22.77 -13.31
CA ILE A 69 11.25 -21.39 -13.83
C ILE A 69 12.66 -20.88 -13.56
N ILE A 70 13.46 -20.76 -14.63
CA ILE A 70 14.84 -20.28 -14.54
C ILE A 70 14.86 -18.77 -14.72
N VAL A 71 15.37 -18.08 -13.70
CA VAL A 71 15.62 -16.64 -13.75
C VAL A 71 17.02 -16.39 -14.31
N PRO A 72 17.19 -15.58 -15.38
CA PRO A 72 18.51 -15.21 -15.86
C PRO A 72 19.28 -14.41 -14.80
N ARG A 73 20.55 -14.79 -14.54
CA ARG A 73 21.44 -14.09 -13.59
C ARG A 73 21.45 -12.55 -13.69
N PRO A 74 21.48 -11.91 -14.88
CA PRO A 74 21.49 -10.44 -14.94
C PRO A 74 20.19 -9.81 -14.46
N MET A 75 19.07 -10.53 -14.50
CA MET A 75 17.75 -10.04 -14.05
C MET A 75 17.45 -10.42 -12.59
N GLU A 76 18.21 -11.35 -12.02
CA GLU A 76 17.98 -11.85 -10.66
C GLU A 76 18.00 -10.72 -9.62
N HIS A 77 18.96 -9.80 -9.73
CA HIS A 77 19.05 -8.66 -8.81
C HIS A 77 17.81 -7.74 -8.89
N LEU A 78 17.35 -7.43 -10.10
CA LEU A 78 16.17 -6.58 -10.32
C LEU A 78 14.89 -7.24 -9.77
N ILE A 79 14.76 -8.55 -9.95
CA ILE A 79 13.62 -9.32 -9.45
C ILE A 79 13.65 -9.38 -7.92
N VAL A 80 14.82 -9.57 -7.32
CA VAL A 80 14.99 -9.55 -5.86
C VAL A 80 14.58 -8.19 -5.28
N GLU A 81 15.01 -7.09 -5.91
CA GLU A 81 14.68 -5.74 -5.45
C GLU A 81 13.17 -5.45 -5.52
N GLU A 82 12.54 -5.82 -6.64
CA GLU A 82 11.09 -5.66 -6.82
C GLU A 82 10.29 -6.52 -5.82
N LEU A 83 10.68 -7.80 -5.66
CA LEU A 83 10.04 -8.69 -4.70
C LEU A 83 10.22 -8.19 -3.26
N ALA A 84 11.40 -7.70 -2.90
CA ALA A 84 11.65 -7.13 -1.58
C ALA A 84 10.73 -5.94 -1.32
N THR A 85 10.56 -5.07 -2.31
CA THR A 85 9.64 -3.91 -2.23
C THR A 85 8.18 -4.35 -2.08
N GLN A 86 7.77 -5.39 -2.82
CA GLN A 86 6.43 -5.94 -2.74
C GLN A 86 6.15 -6.57 -1.37
N VAL A 87 7.05 -7.41 -0.87
CA VAL A 87 6.95 -8.04 0.47
C VAL A 87 6.93 -6.99 1.56
N ASN A 88 7.79 -5.97 1.45
CA ASN A 88 7.81 -4.85 2.38
C ASN A 88 6.46 -4.11 2.43
N THR A 89 5.85 -3.86 1.27
CA THR A 89 4.54 -3.23 1.17
C THR A 89 3.45 -4.09 1.79
N MET A 90 3.51 -5.41 1.58
CA MET A 90 2.57 -6.36 2.20
C MET A 90 2.74 -6.40 3.72
N LEU A 91 3.98 -6.38 4.21
CA LEU A 91 4.31 -6.38 5.63
C LEU A 91 3.79 -5.13 6.34
N VAL A 92 4.05 -3.94 5.77
CA VAL A 92 3.53 -2.66 6.29
C VAL A 92 2.00 -2.69 6.35
N LYS A 93 1.34 -3.14 5.28
CA LYS A 93 -0.12 -3.27 5.24
C LYS A 93 -0.66 -4.25 6.30
N LYS A 94 0.10 -5.29 6.64
CA LYS A 94 -0.31 -6.31 7.61
C LYS A 94 -0.12 -5.86 9.06
N ILE A 95 1.01 -5.23 9.38
CA ILE A 95 1.35 -4.80 10.75
C ILE A 95 0.61 -3.51 11.15
N TYR A 96 0.64 -2.50 10.28
CA TYR A 96 0.01 -1.21 10.58
C TYR A 96 -1.47 -1.19 10.16
N GLY A 97 -1.94 -2.24 9.48
CA GLY A 97 -3.29 -2.32 8.95
C GLY A 97 -3.54 -1.33 7.81
N CYS A 98 -4.76 -1.39 7.27
CA CYS A 98 -5.27 -0.40 6.34
C CYS A 98 -5.69 0.85 7.11
N LEU A 99 -4.76 1.64 7.66
CA LEU A 99 -5.12 3.00 8.08
C LEU A 99 -5.48 3.80 6.83
N THR A 100 -6.73 3.66 6.42
CA THR A 100 -7.36 4.59 5.50
C THR A 100 -7.24 5.98 6.14
N VAL A 101 -7.07 7.02 5.32
CA VAL A 101 -6.94 8.41 5.81
C VAL A 101 -8.06 8.75 6.82
N SER A 102 -9.24 8.17 6.64
CA SER A 102 -10.38 8.26 7.55
C SER A 102 -10.12 7.72 8.96
N GLU A 103 -9.39 6.60 9.12
CA GLU A 103 -9.06 6.02 10.42
C GLU A 103 -7.96 6.80 11.16
N TYR A 104 -7.03 7.41 10.42
CA TYR A 104 -5.99 8.28 10.98
C TYR A 104 -6.59 9.60 11.48
N GLN A 105 -7.55 10.15 10.74
CA GLN A 105 -8.32 11.32 11.19
C GLN A 105 -9.19 10.97 12.42
N GLY A 106 -9.82 9.80 12.46
CA GLY A 106 -10.64 9.39 13.62
C GLY A 106 -9.87 9.21 14.93
N LYS A 107 -8.63 8.69 14.88
CA LYS A 107 -7.80 8.49 16.09
C LYS A 107 -7.19 9.79 16.65
N ASN A 108 -7.04 10.84 15.83
CA ASN A 108 -6.53 12.14 16.27
C ASN A 108 -7.63 13.15 16.65
N VAL A 109 -8.92 12.82 16.44
CA VAL A 109 -10.08 13.64 16.86
C VAL A 109 -10.53 13.29 18.29
N GLY A 110 -9.62 12.78 19.12
CA GLY A 110 -9.85 12.53 20.56
C GLY A 110 -9.19 13.55 21.50
N LEU A 111 -8.24 14.35 21.03
CA LEU A 111 -7.46 15.27 21.89
C LEU A 111 -7.82 16.75 21.75
N SER A 112 -8.74 17.11 20.86
CA SER A 112 -9.33 18.44 20.84
C SER A 112 -10.75 18.36 21.39
N LYS A 113 -10.88 18.38 22.72
CA LYS A 113 -12.05 19.04 23.32
C LYS A 113 -11.92 20.52 22.92
N PRO A 114 -12.73 21.09 22.02
CA PRO A 114 -12.98 22.50 22.15
C PRO A 114 -13.64 22.64 23.52
N ARG A 115 -12.93 23.21 24.49
CA ARG A 115 -13.57 23.86 25.63
C ARG A 115 -14.51 24.88 25.00
N ARG A 116 -15.76 24.47 24.78
CA ARG A 116 -16.85 25.37 24.44
C ARG A 116 -16.87 26.35 25.60
N ALA A 117 -16.31 27.54 25.38
CA ALA A 117 -16.34 28.62 26.35
C ALA A 117 -17.81 28.80 26.70
N GLN A 118 -18.19 28.43 27.92
CA GLN A 118 -19.52 28.74 28.40
C GLN A 118 -19.61 30.26 28.40
N PRO A 119 -20.64 30.86 27.79
CA PRO A 119 -20.87 32.29 27.94
C PRO A 119 -21.09 32.55 29.43
N LEU A 120 -20.20 33.37 30.01
CA LEU A 120 -20.34 33.85 31.38
C LEU A 120 -21.71 34.55 31.48
N LYS A 121 -22.64 33.95 32.24
CA LYS A 121 -23.91 34.59 32.58
C LYS A 121 -23.60 35.91 33.28
N PRO A 122 -24.24 37.04 32.91
CA PRO A 122 -24.07 38.28 33.62
C PRO A 122 -24.58 38.09 35.06
N ARG A 123 -23.65 38.24 36.00
CA ARG A 123 -23.90 38.19 37.45
C ARG A 123 -24.79 39.39 37.79
N ALA A 124 -26.06 39.13 38.06
CA ALA A 124 -26.98 40.12 38.58
C ALA A 124 -26.38 40.72 39.86
N ARG A 125 -26.09 42.03 39.84
CA ARG A 125 -25.70 42.79 41.02
C ARG A 125 -26.92 42.86 41.93
N LYS A 126 -26.97 42.02 42.97
CA LYS A 126 -27.80 42.34 44.14
C LYS A 126 -27.17 43.56 44.81
N ALA A 127 -27.96 44.61 44.96
CA ALA A 127 -27.59 45.83 45.66
C ALA A 127 -27.15 45.52 47.10
N PRO A 128 -26.20 46.29 47.67
CA PRO A 128 -25.77 46.14 49.05
C PRO A 128 -26.91 46.46 50.05
N PRO A 129 -26.84 45.91 51.26
CA PRO A 129 -27.89 46.08 52.27
C PRO A 129 -27.97 47.52 52.75
N THR A 130 -29.20 48.06 52.79
CA THR A 130 -29.51 49.26 53.57
C THR A 130 -29.31 48.96 55.06
N PRO A 131 -28.52 49.77 55.79
CA PRO A 131 -28.43 49.67 57.24
C PRO A 131 -29.74 50.12 57.90
N ALA A 132 -30.00 49.51 59.05
CA ALA A 132 -31.18 49.65 59.87
C ALA A 132 -31.36 51.07 60.45
N GLU A 133 -32.63 51.42 60.68
CA GLU A 133 -33.06 52.24 61.82
C GLU A 133 -34.36 51.65 62.38
#